data_AF-A0A9E6AK01-F1
#
_entry.id   AF-A0A9E6AK01-F1
#
_cell.length_a   1.000
_cell.length_b   1.000
_cell.length_c   1.000
_cell.angle_alpha   90.00
_cell.angle_beta   90.00
_cell.angle_gamma   90.00
#
_symmetry.space_group_name_H-M   'P 1'
#
loop_
_entity.id
_entity.type
_entity.pdbx_description
1 polymer ?
#
loop_
_entity_poly.entity_id
_entity_poly.type
_entity_poly.pdbx_seq_one_letter_code
_entity_poly.pdbx_strand_id
1 'polypeptide(L)'
;IASGFTGAWLFLYWAIFRVPFTLLLVAISVFGTTFTLTLVSGASLMDARQMFLLSGTGPFSILTILLGFIGLTIALWFDMSDPHRVTRRAQNGFWLHIIAAPAIVNTVALTLFESDTTVSLLLLTAFLALMAIFAIVIDRRSFLVAAIGYVVALAITVIEGNAFLVILMLGAGLVFLGARWEAMRRTIMSALPEFPGKSSLPPYAKENS
;
A
#
# COMPACT_ATOMS: atom_id res chain seq x y z
N ILE A 1 -6.12 -25.25 2.43
CA ILE A 1 -6.44 -25.82 3.78
C ILE A 1 -5.21 -25.76 4.70
N ALA A 2 -4.07 -26.35 4.31
CA ALA A 2 -2.84 -26.27 5.11
C ALA A 2 -2.41 -24.82 5.45
N SER A 3 -2.46 -23.91 4.47
CA SER A 3 -2.20 -22.47 4.66
C SER A 3 -3.10 -21.81 5.70
N GLY A 4 -4.36 -22.24 5.81
CA GLY A 4 -5.31 -21.69 6.78
C GLY A 4 -4.95 -22.10 8.21
N PHE A 5 -4.60 -23.38 8.40
CA PHE A 5 -4.09 -23.88 9.68
C PHE A 5 -2.79 -23.19 10.07
N THR A 6 -1.85 -23.04 9.13
CA THR A 6 -0.61 -22.29 9.38
C THR A 6 -0.90 -20.85 9.81
N GLY A 7 -1.82 -20.16 9.12
CA GLY A 7 -2.23 -18.80 9.49
C GLY A 7 -2.80 -18.70 10.91
N ALA A 8 -3.63 -19.66 11.32
CA ALA A 8 -4.20 -19.70 12.66
C ALA A 8 -3.11 -19.91 13.74
N TRP A 9 -2.16 -20.84 13.50
CA TRP A 9 -1.04 -21.06 14.41
C TRP A 9 -0.11 -19.85 14.51
N LEU A 10 0.18 -19.20 13.37
CA LEU A 10 0.95 -17.95 13.36
C LEU A 10 0.23 -16.84 14.12
N PHE A 11 -1.09 -16.73 13.99
CA PHE A 11 -1.85 -15.75 14.75
C PHE A 11 -1.79 -16.01 16.26
N LEU A 12 -1.93 -17.27 16.67
CA LEU A 12 -1.78 -17.66 18.07
C LEU A 12 -0.36 -17.37 18.59
N TYR A 13 0.67 -17.69 17.79
CA TYR A 13 2.05 -17.37 18.09
C TYR A 13 2.26 -15.86 18.26
N TRP A 14 1.69 -15.03 17.37
CA TRP A 14 1.71 -13.58 17.52
C TRP A 14 0.99 -13.13 18.79
N ALA A 15 -0.17 -13.70 19.12
CA ALA A 15 -0.93 -13.31 20.31
C ALA A 15 -0.16 -13.56 21.62
N ILE A 16 0.64 -14.62 21.66
CA ILE A 16 1.46 -15.01 22.82
C ILE A 16 2.78 -14.23 22.85
N PHE A 17 3.57 -14.29 21.77
CA PHE A 17 4.96 -13.78 21.76
C PHE A 17 5.08 -12.35 21.25
N ARG A 18 4.02 -11.79 20.65
CA ARG A 18 3.96 -10.40 20.17
C ARG A 18 5.12 -10.02 19.24
N VAL A 19 5.56 -10.97 18.40
CA VAL A 19 6.59 -10.77 17.37
C VAL A 19 5.96 -10.11 16.14
N PRO A 20 6.31 -8.86 15.79
CA PRO A 20 5.57 -8.11 14.77
C PRO A 20 5.60 -8.71 13.37
N PHE A 21 6.73 -9.29 12.97
CA PHE A 21 6.91 -9.93 11.66
C PHE A 21 5.88 -11.04 11.39
N THR A 22 5.41 -11.71 12.44
CA THR A 22 4.41 -12.77 12.32
C THR A 22 3.11 -12.30 11.66
N LEU A 23 2.72 -11.03 11.82
CA LEU A 23 1.50 -10.52 11.18
C LEU A 23 1.61 -10.46 9.65
N LEU A 24 2.81 -10.24 9.10
CA LEU A 24 3.04 -10.37 7.67
C LEU A 24 2.77 -11.82 7.23
N LEU A 25 3.30 -12.79 7.97
CA LEU A 25 3.11 -14.22 7.66
C LEU A 25 1.64 -14.65 7.79
N VAL A 26 0.92 -14.12 8.78
CA VAL A 26 -0.53 -14.32 8.91
C VAL A 26 -1.25 -13.78 7.68
N ALA A 27 -0.95 -12.55 7.26
CA ALA A 27 -1.57 -11.96 6.08
C ALA A 27 -1.27 -12.79 4.81
N ILE A 28 -0.02 -13.19 4.58
CA ILE A 28 0.37 -14.08 3.47
C ILE A 28 -0.41 -15.40 3.53
N SER A 29 -0.60 -15.97 4.72
CA SER A 29 -1.35 -17.20 4.91
C SER A 29 -2.83 -17.03 4.56
N VAL A 30 -3.43 -15.88 4.90
CA VAL A 30 -4.82 -15.54 4.52
C VAL A 30 -4.95 -15.40 3.01
N PHE A 31 -4.05 -14.67 2.35
CA PHE A 31 -4.00 -14.59 0.88
C PHE A 31 -3.87 -15.97 0.24
N GLY A 32 -2.90 -16.78 0.69
CA GLY A 32 -2.69 -18.13 0.16
C GLY A 32 -3.89 -19.05 0.40
N THR A 33 -4.59 -18.91 1.53
CA THR A 33 -5.80 -19.69 1.82
C THR A 33 -6.95 -19.30 0.90
N THR A 34 -7.25 -18.01 0.79
CA THR A 34 -8.34 -17.52 -0.07
C THR A 34 -8.09 -17.89 -1.52
N PHE A 35 -6.88 -17.69 -2.04
CA PHE A 35 -6.53 -18.05 -3.42
C PHE A 35 -6.66 -19.56 -3.67
N THR A 36 -6.18 -20.38 -2.74
CA THR A 36 -6.32 -21.84 -2.84
C THR A 36 -7.77 -22.27 -2.84
N LEU A 37 -8.62 -21.68 -1.99
CA LEU A 37 -10.05 -21.98 -1.96
C LEU A 37 -10.71 -21.62 -3.30
N THR A 38 -10.38 -20.45 -3.85
CA THR A 38 -10.91 -20.00 -5.14
C THR A 38 -10.47 -20.88 -6.31
N LEU A 39 -9.22 -21.33 -6.31
CA LEU A 39 -8.73 -22.32 -7.30
C LEU A 39 -9.50 -23.63 -7.23
N VAL A 40 -9.74 -24.15 -6.02
CA VAL A 40 -10.51 -25.39 -5.82
C VAL A 40 -11.98 -25.23 -6.22
N SER A 41 -12.53 -24.02 -6.12
CA SER A 41 -13.88 -23.70 -6.60
C SER A 41 -14.00 -23.64 -8.13
N GLY A 42 -12.92 -23.92 -8.88
CA GLY A 42 -12.93 -23.99 -10.34
C GLY A 42 -12.44 -22.72 -11.05
N ALA A 43 -11.98 -21.71 -10.30
CA ALA A 43 -11.29 -20.57 -10.91
C ALA A 43 -9.89 -20.97 -11.38
N SER A 44 -9.41 -20.38 -12.46
CA SER A 44 -8.04 -20.58 -12.96
C SER A 44 -7.18 -19.33 -12.74
N LEU A 45 -5.92 -19.55 -12.36
CA LEU A 45 -4.86 -18.54 -12.37
C LEU A 45 -3.84 -18.93 -13.42
N MET A 46 -3.95 -18.35 -14.61
CA MET A 46 -3.03 -18.61 -15.73
C MET A 46 -1.93 -17.55 -15.83
N ASP A 47 -2.21 -16.33 -15.35
CA ASP A 47 -1.27 -15.22 -15.35
C ASP A 47 -1.27 -14.56 -13.97
N ALA A 48 -0.09 -14.21 -13.45
CA ALA A 48 0.07 -13.48 -12.21
C ALA A 48 -0.65 -12.11 -12.23
N ARG A 49 -0.81 -11.49 -13.41
CA ARG A 49 -1.59 -10.25 -13.54
C ARG A 49 -3.03 -10.40 -13.09
N GLN A 50 -3.64 -11.58 -13.27
CA GLN A 50 -5.01 -11.85 -12.85
C GLN A 50 -5.23 -11.70 -11.34
N MET A 51 -4.15 -11.76 -10.54
CA MET A 51 -4.20 -11.50 -9.09
C MET A 51 -4.52 -10.03 -8.76
N PHE A 52 -4.30 -9.11 -9.71
CA PHE A 52 -4.39 -7.67 -9.51
C PHE A 52 -5.30 -6.96 -10.55
N LEU A 53 -5.61 -7.59 -11.68
CA LEU A 53 -6.30 -6.93 -12.78
C LEU A 53 -7.84 -6.95 -12.58
N LEU A 54 -8.45 -5.78 -12.32
CA LEU A 54 -9.90 -5.63 -12.04
C LEU A 54 -10.77 -5.81 -13.29
N SER A 55 -10.23 -5.50 -14.47
CA SER A 55 -10.91 -5.72 -15.75
C SER A 55 -10.92 -7.20 -16.17
N GLY A 56 -10.24 -8.07 -15.41
CA GLY A 56 -10.16 -9.49 -15.67
C GLY A 56 -11.44 -10.21 -15.24
N THR A 57 -11.67 -11.39 -15.80
CA THR A 57 -12.84 -12.22 -15.47
C THR A 57 -12.70 -13.02 -14.17
N GLY A 58 -11.52 -12.97 -13.54
CA GLY A 58 -11.20 -13.77 -12.36
C GLY A 58 -11.56 -13.08 -11.03
N PRO A 59 -11.94 -13.85 -9.99
CA PRO A 59 -12.26 -13.31 -8.66
C PRO A 59 -11.02 -12.83 -7.87
N PHE A 60 -9.81 -13.15 -8.33
CA PHE A 60 -8.58 -12.94 -7.55
C PHE A 60 -8.25 -11.47 -7.31
N SER A 61 -8.45 -10.60 -8.28
CA SER A 61 -8.21 -9.16 -8.13
C SER A 61 -9.15 -8.52 -7.11
N ILE A 62 -10.42 -8.94 -7.09
CA ILE A 62 -11.41 -8.52 -6.09
C ILE A 62 -10.98 -9.00 -4.69
N LEU A 63 -10.56 -10.26 -4.55
CA LEU A 63 -10.05 -10.77 -3.28
C LEU A 63 -8.80 -10.00 -2.82
N THR A 64 -7.88 -9.71 -3.74
CA THR A 64 -6.64 -8.98 -3.43
C THR A 64 -6.90 -7.59 -2.90
N ILE A 65 -7.76 -6.81 -3.56
CA ILE A 65 -8.07 -5.46 -3.11
C ILE A 65 -8.87 -5.46 -1.80
N LEU A 66 -9.81 -6.39 -1.61
CA LEU A 66 -10.58 -6.51 -0.37
C LEU A 66 -9.67 -6.87 0.82
N LEU A 67 -8.81 -7.87 0.66
CA LEU A 67 -7.82 -8.23 1.67
C LEU A 67 -6.81 -7.11 1.90
N GLY A 68 -6.44 -6.38 0.85
CA GLY A 68 -5.62 -5.17 0.94
C GLY A 68 -6.25 -4.11 1.84
N PHE A 69 -7.53 -3.79 1.65
CA PHE A 69 -8.26 -2.84 2.50
C PHE A 69 -8.45 -3.32 3.94
N ILE A 70 -8.73 -4.61 4.14
CA ILE A 70 -8.79 -5.20 5.49
C ILE A 70 -7.43 -5.06 6.18
N GLY A 71 -6.34 -5.43 5.50
CA GLY A 71 -4.98 -5.30 6.00
C GLY A 71 -4.61 -3.86 6.31
N LEU A 72 -4.98 -2.92 5.43
CA LEU A 72 -4.78 -1.48 5.63
C LEU A 72 -5.51 -0.98 6.88
N THR A 73 -6.78 -1.36 7.04
CA THR A 73 -7.60 -0.93 8.19
C THR A 73 -6.98 -1.42 9.51
N ILE A 74 -6.54 -2.68 9.56
CA ILE A 74 -5.88 -3.24 10.75
C ILE A 74 -4.52 -2.56 10.99
N ALA A 75 -3.77 -2.28 9.92
CA ALA A 75 -2.48 -1.58 10.01
C ALA A 75 -2.63 -0.17 10.59
N LEU A 76 -3.61 0.59 10.09
CA LEU A 76 -3.95 1.93 10.59
C LEU A 76 -4.41 1.88 12.04
N TRP A 77 -5.21 0.88 12.41
CA TRP A 77 -5.63 0.72 13.80
C TRP A 77 -4.43 0.54 14.75
N PHE A 78 -3.43 -0.25 14.34
CA PHE A 78 -2.19 -0.40 15.11
C PHE A 78 -1.37 0.90 15.19
N ASP A 79 -1.26 1.62 14.08
CA ASP A 79 -0.50 2.87 14.00
C ASP A 79 -1.15 3.99 14.84
N MET A 80 -2.47 4.13 14.75
CA MET A 80 -3.23 5.13 15.52
C MET A 80 -3.27 4.80 17.02
N SER A 81 -3.12 3.52 17.38
CA SER A 81 -3.04 3.09 18.78
C SER A 81 -1.69 3.39 19.43
N ASP A 82 -0.68 3.83 18.66
CA ASP A 82 0.65 4.16 19.16
C ASP A 82 1.28 5.34 18.39
N PRO A 83 0.72 6.57 18.55
CA PRO A 83 1.12 7.72 17.73
C PRO A 83 2.58 8.13 17.93
N HIS A 84 3.09 7.99 19.16
CA HIS A 84 4.47 8.30 19.52
C HIS A 84 5.45 7.15 19.20
N ARG A 85 4.96 6.04 18.65
CA ARG A 85 5.75 4.86 18.25
C ARG A 85 6.65 4.31 19.36
N VAL A 86 6.14 4.29 20.60
CA VAL A 86 6.90 3.85 21.78
C VAL A 86 6.74 2.34 21.99
N THR A 87 5.66 1.75 21.48
CA THR A 87 5.34 0.33 21.68
C THR A 87 5.62 -0.51 20.43
N ARG A 88 5.41 -1.83 20.55
CA ARG A 88 5.51 -2.77 19.42
C ARG A 88 4.35 -2.64 18.42
N ARG A 89 3.30 -1.86 18.73
CA ARG A 89 2.11 -1.74 17.88
C ARG A 89 2.44 -1.05 16.55
N ALA A 90 3.25 0.00 16.55
CA ALA A 90 3.67 0.65 15.29
C ALA A 90 4.47 -0.29 14.36
N GLN A 91 5.17 -1.29 14.92
CA GLN A 91 5.87 -2.32 14.13
C GLN A 91 4.91 -3.36 13.55
N ASN A 92 3.85 -3.72 14.28
CA ASN A 92 2.77 -4.58 13.76
C ASN A 92 2.11 -3.94 12.53
N GLY A 93 1.77 -2.66 12.62
CA GLY A 93 1.18 -1.89 11.51
C GLY A 93 2.12 -1.82 10.31
N PHE A 94 3.42 -1.58 10.53
CA PHE A 94 4.43 -1.58 9.46
C PHE A 94 4.42 -2.86 8.61
N TRP A 95 4.43 -4.04 9.25
CA TRP A 95 4.45 -5.33 8.55
C TRP A 95 3.15 -5.58 7.76
N LEU A 96 2.00 -5.13 8.27
CA LEU A 96 0.74 -5.22 7.53
C LEU A 96 0.68 -4.22 6.36
N HIS A 97 1.27 -3.03 6.51
CA HIS A 97 1.39 -2.07 5.41
C HIS A 97 2.25 -2.59 4.25
N ILE A 98 3.27 -3.42 4.50
CA ILE A 98 4.11 -4.03 3.47
C ILE A 98 3.30 -4.87 2.49
N ILE A 99 2.24 -5.55 2.95
CA ILE A 99 1.38 -6.37 2.08
C ILE A 99 0.15 -5.60 1.58
N ALA A 100 -0.44 -4.77 2.43
CA ALA A 100 -1.65 -4.02 2.09
C ALA A 100 -1.41 -2.97 0.99
N ALA A 101 -0.27 -2.26 1.05
CA ALA A 101 0.02 -1.21 0.09
C ALA A 101 0.19 -1.74 -1.35
N PRO A 102 1.02 -2.78 -1.62
CA PRO A 102 1.07 -3.40 -2.94
C PRO A 102 -0.26 -4.02 -3.37
N ALA A 103 -1.01 -4.66 -2.45
CA ALA A 103 -2.30 -5.23 -2.78
C ALA A 103 -3.30 -4.18 -3.30
N ILE A 104 -3.34 -2.99 -2.71
CA ILE A 104 -4.22 -1.90 -3.17
C ILE A 104 -3.64 -1.21 -4.41
N VAL A 105 -2.38 -0.76 -4.34
CA VAL A 105 -1.76 0.06 -5.39
C VAL A 105 -1.61 -0.74 -6.68
N ASN A 106 -1.08 -1.97 -6.64
CA ASN A 106 -0.90 -2.76 -7.85
C ASN A 106 -2.23 -3.09 -8.50
N THR A 107 -3.27 -3.34 -7.71
CA THR A 107 -4.59 -3.71 -8.22
C THR A 107 -5.23 -2.56 -9.02
N VAL A 108 -5.26 -1.35 -8.44
CA VAL A 108 -5.83 -0.18 -9.12
C VAL A 108 -4.90 0.31 -10.24
N ALA A 109 -3.60 0.42 -9.96
CA ALA A 109 -2.65 1.00 -10.90
C ALA A 109 -2.43 0.12 -12.13
N LEU A 110 -2.32 -1.21 -11.97
CA LEU A 110 -2.21 -2.13 -13.10
C LEU A 110 -3.46 -2.06 -13.99
N THR A 111 -4.65 -2.05 -13.39
CA THR A 111 -5.91 -2.00 -14.14
C THR A 111 -6.03 -0.72 -14.96
N LEU A 112 -5.69 0.44 -14.38
CA LEU A 112 -5.73 1.71 -15.08
C LEU A 112 -4.63 1.79 -16.15
N PHE A 113 -3.44 1.27 -15.86
CA PHE A 113 -2.32 1.29 -16.80
C PHE A 113 -2.57 0.38 -18.02
N GLU A 114 -3.07 -0.84 -17.83
CA GLU A 114 -3.36 -1.77 -18.94
C GLU A 114 -4.48 -1.28 -19.87
N SER A 115 -5.38 -0.44 -19.37
CA SER A 115 -6.44 0.13 -20.21
C SER A 115 -5.89 1.05 -21.30
N ASP A 116 -4.71 1.65 -21.08
CA ASP A 116 -3.96 2.50 -22.02
C ASP A 116 -4.77 3.61 -22.73
N THR A 117 -5.87 4.05 -22.12
CA THR A 117 -6.64 5.20 -22.61
C THR A 117 -6.16 6.49 -21.95
N THR A 118 -6.30 7.63 -22.63
CA THR A 118 -5.97 8.94 -22.05
C THR A 118 -6.70 9.19 -20.73
N VAL A 119 -7.97 8.76 -20.64
CA VAL A 119 -8.76 8.86 -19.40
C VAL A 119 -8.17 7.98 -18.31
N SER A 120 -7.79 6.74 -18.62
CA SER A 120 -7.20 5.81 -17.66
C SER A 120 -5.84 6.28 -17.15
N LEU A 121 -5.00 6.87 -18.00
CA LEU A 121 -3.71 7.45 -17.59
C LEU A 121 -3.90 8.68 -16.70
N LEU A 122 -4.92 9.51 -16.95
CA LEU A 122 -5.27 10.64 -16.10
C LEU A 122 -5.79 10.15 -14.73
N LEU A 123 -6.65 9.14 -14.71
CA LEU A 123 -7.10 8.50 -13.47
C LEU A 123 -5.96 7.83 -12.71
N LEU A 124 -5.02 7.19 -13.40
CA LEU A 124 -3.81 6.62 -12.80
C LEU A 124 -2.99 7.71 -12.14
N THR A 125 -2.75 8.83 -12.83
CA THR A 125 -2.03 9.98 -12.29
C THR A 125 -2.71 10.51 -11.02
N ALA A 126 -4.02 10.72 -11.07
CA ALA A 126 -4.81 11.18 -9.93
C ALA A 126 -4.76 10.19 -8.75
N PHE A 127 -4.86 8.89 -9.04
CA PHE A 127 -4.75 7.83 -8.03
C PHE A 127 -3.37 7.80 -7.38
N LEU A 128 -2.28 7.84 -8.15
CA LEU A 128 -0.91 7.83 -7.61
C LEU A 128 -0.65 9.09 -6.77
N ALA A 129 -1.14 10.25 -7.19
CA ALA A 129 -1.07 11.49 -6.42
C ALA A 129 -1.84 11.38 -5.10
N LEU A 130 -3.05 10.82 -5.12
CA LEU A 130 -3.84 10.56 -3.92
C LEU A 130 -3.11 9.61 -2.97
N MET A 131 -2.53 8.52 -3.48
CA MET A 131 -1.76 7.57 -2.66
C MET A 131 -0.49 8.19 -2.09
N ALA A 132 0.15 9.11 -2.80
CA ALA A 132 1.30 9.85 -2.28
C ALA A 132 0.90 10.80 -1.14
N ILE A 133 -0.19 11.54 -1.28
CA ILE A 133 -0.73 12.38 -0.20
C ILE A 133 -1.10 11.51 1.00
N PHE A 134 -1.80 10.40 0.75
CA PHE A 134 -2.17 9.44 1.79
C PHE A 134 -0.94 8.92 2.54
N ALA A 135 0.11 8.50 1.84
CA ALA A 135 1.37 8.03 2.40
C ALA A 135 2.03 9.05 3.33
N ILE A 136 2.00 10.33 2.95
CA ILE A 136 2.55 11.43 3.74
C ILE A 136 1.72 11.66 5.02
N VAL A 137 0.39 11.65 4.92
CA VAL A 137 -0.52 11.86 6.07
C VAL A 137 -0.27 10.80 7.15
N ILE A 138 -0.25 9.53 6.75
CA ILE A 138 -0.05 8.40 7.68
C ILE A 138 1.41 8.21 8.11
N ASP A 139 2.34 8.97 7.53
CA ASP A 139 3.79 8.82 7.72
C ASP A 139 4.31 7.41 7.39
N ARG A 140 3.87 6.83 6.25
CA ARG A 140 4.27 5.48 5.81
C ARG A 140 4.68 5.46 4.34
N ARG A 141 5.95 5.10 4.10
CA ARG A 141 6.57 5.05 2.76
C ARG A 141 6.15 3.85 1.91
N SER A 142 5.52 2.81 2.49
CA SER A 142 5.16 1.58 1.78
C SER A 142 4.28 1.81 0.54
N PHE A 143 3.35 2.77 0.60
CA PHE A 143 2.50 3.15 -0.52
C PHE A 143 3.26 3.81 -1.66
N LEU A 144 4.25 4.64 -1.34
CA LEU A 144 5.12 5.22 -2.36
C LEU A 144 5.94 4.13 -3.03
N VAL A 145 6.54 3.23 -2.25
CA VAL A 145 7.35 2.11 -2.77
C VAL A 145 6.53 1.22 -3.71
N ALA A 146 5.28 0.90 -3.36
CA ALA A 146 4.37 0.16 -4.23
C ALA A 146 4.03 0.92 -5.53
N ALA A 147 4.02 2.25 -5.50
CA ALA A 147 3.69 3.10 -6.64
C ALA A 147 4.86 3.38 -7.60
N ILE A 148 6.13 3.24 -7.16
CA ILE A 148 7.32 3.67 -7.94
C ILE A 148 7.32 3.12 -9.36
N GLY A 149 7.05 1.81 -9.52
CA GLY A 149 7.04 1.17 -10.83
C GLY A 149 6.05 1.80 -11.80
N TYR A 150 4.85 2.15 -11.32
CA TYR A 150 3.81 2.77 -12.12
C TYR A 150 4.11 4.24 -12.45
N VAL A 151 4.72 4.98 -11.52
CA VAL A 151 5.18 6.36 -11.79
C VAL A 151 6.22 6.37 -12.91
N VAL A 152 7.19 5.45 -12.86
CA VAL A 152 8.22 5.33 -13.90
C VAL A 152 7.59 4.92 -15.24
N ALA A 153 6.72 3.91 -15.25
CA ALA A 153 6.05 3.44 -16.45
C ALA A 153 5.22 4.55 -17.11
N LEU A 154 4.38 5.25 -16.31
CA LEU A 154 3.56 6.38 -16.76
C LEU A 154 4.42 7.51 -17.34
N ALA A 155 5.52 7.87 -16.68
CA ALA A 155 6.38 8.94 -17.16
C ALA A 155 7.06 8.61 -18.50
N ILE A 156 7.45 7.34 -18.70
CA ILE A 156 8.00 6.88 -19.99
C ILE A 156 6.93 6.93 -21.08
N THR A 157 5.69 6.58 -20.78
CA THR A 157 4.57 6.66 -21.73
C THR A 157 4.26 8.10 -22.14
N VAL A 158 4.35 9.06 -21.20
CA VAL A 158 3.99 10.47 -21.45
C VAL A 158 5.15 11.26 -22.07
N ILE A 159 6.40 10.96 -21.71
CA ILE A 159 7.58 11.69 -22.17
C ILE A 159 8.26 10.89 -23.29
N GLU A 160 7.93 11.22 -24.53
CA GLU A 160 8.53 10.59 -25.70
C GLU A 160 10.02 10.95 -25.85
N GLY A 161 10.87 9.95 -26.06
CA GLY A 161 12.21 10.15 -26.64
C GLY A 161 13.42 10.28 -25.71
N ASN A 162 13.30 10.12 -24.38
CA ASN A 162 14.50 10.04 -23.51
C ASN A 162 14.28 9.33 -22.17
N ALA A 163 14.10 7.99 -22.21
CA ALA A 163 13.87 7.18 -21.01
C ALA A 163 14.97 7.35 -19.94
N PHE A 164 16.23 7.55 -20.33
CA PHE A 164 17.33 7.78 -19.40
C PHE A 164 17.13 9.04 -18.57
N LEU A 165 16.83 10.18 -19.21
CA LEU A 165 16.57 11.43 -18.51
C LEU A 165 15.33 11.33 -17.62
N VAL A 166 14.27 10.66 -18.07
CA VAL A 166 13.05 10.44 -17.28
C VAL A 166 13.36 9.69 -16.00
N ILE A 167 14.08 8.56 -16.08
CA ILE A 167 14.46 7.76 -14.91
C ILE A 167 15.36 8.57 -13.98
N LEU A 168 16.33 9.32 -14.52
CA LEU A 168 17.23 10.16 -13.74
C LEU A 168 16.47 11.27 -12.99
N MET A 169 15.57 11.99 -13.66
CA MET A 169 14.74 13.04 -13.06
C MET A 169 13.81 12.48 -11.99
N LEU A 170 13.17 11.33 -12.24
CA LEU A 170 12.33 10.66 -11.25
C LEU A 170 13.14 10.17 -10.06
N GLY A 171 14.32 9.59 -10.28
CA GLY A 171 15.22 9.17 -9.21
C GLY A 171 15.62 10.34 -8.32
N ALA A 172 16.03 11.46 -8.92
CA ALA A 172 16.33 12.69 -8.19
C ALA A 172 15.10 13.22 -7.41
N GLY A 173 13.92 13.21 -8.03
CA GLY A 173 12.66 13.58 -7.40
C GLY A 173 12.31 12.72 -6.19
N LEU A 174 12.50 11.40 -6.29
CA LEU A 174 12.27 10.45 -5.20
C LEU A 174 13.25 10.63 -4.04
N VAL A 175 14.53 10.89 -4.33
CA VAL A 175 15.53 11.22 -3.30
C VAL A 175 15.15 12.53 -2.59
N PHE A 176 14.76 13.56 -3.34
CA PHE A 176 14.33 14.84 -2.79
C PHE A 176 13.07 14.69 -1.92
N LEU A 177 12.08 13.91 -2.40
CA LEU A 177 10.87 13.57 -1.66
C LEU A 177 11.21 12.88 -0.32
N GLY A 178 12.14 11.93 -0.35
CA GLY A 178 12.61 11.24 0.84
C GLY A 178 13.37 12.15 1.82
N ALA A 179 14.19 13.08 1.30
CA ALA A 179 14.96 14.03 2.10
C ALA A 179 14.08 15.11 2.75
N ARG A 180 13.03 15.57 2.05
CA ARG A 180 12.08 16.59 2.55
C ARG A 180 10.80 16.02 3.13
N TRP A 181 10.79 14.74 3.45
CA TRP A 181 9.62 14.03 3.95
C TRP A 181 8.92 14.75 5.11
N GLU A 182 9.67 15.11 6.15
CA GLU A 182 9.14 15.77 7.34
C GLU A 182 8.57 17.17 7.05
N ALA A 183 9.24 17.95 6.19
CA ALA A 183 8.79 19.28 5.80
C ALA A 183 7.49 19.23 4.97
N MET A 184 7.40 18.30 4.03
CA MET A 184 6.18 18.09 3.23
C MET A 184 5.03 17.62 4.10
N ARG A 185 5.30 16.67 5.02
CA ARG A 185 4.31 16.19 5.96
C ARG A 185 3.78 17.31 6.84
N ARG A 186 4.65 18.13 7.40
CA ARG A 186 4.26 19.29 8.20
C ARG A 186 3.30 20.22 7.44
N THR A 187 3.64 20.54 6.19
CA THR A 187 2.85 21.45 5.34
C THR A 187 1.46 20.87 5.03
N ILE A 188 1.40 19.58 4.69
CA ILE A 188 0.12 18.90 4.40
C ILE A 188 -0.74 18.81 5.66
N MET A 189 -0.14 18.44 6.80
CA MET A 189 -0.85 18.30 8.07
C MET A 189 -1.33 19.63 8.66
N SER A 190 -0.64 20.74 8.39
CA SER A 190 -1.08 22.08 8.81
C SER A 190 -2.22 22.61 7.95
N ALA A 191 -2.27 22.26 6.67
CA ALA A 191 -3.38 22.61 5.77
C ALA A 191 -4.63 21.75 5.97
N LEU A 192 -4.48 20.55 6.55
CA LEU A 192 -5.58 19.60 6.75
C LEU A 192 -6.56 20.11 7.83
N PRO A 193 -7.89 20.15 7.58
CA PRO A 193 -8.86 20.58 8.57
C PRO A 193 -8.85 19.68 9.82
N GLU A 194 -9.38 20.15 10.94
CA GLU A 194 -9.57 19.31 12.13
C GLU A 194 -10.71 18.29 11.88
N PHE A 195 -10.46 17.02 12.17
CA PHE A 195 -11.44 15.93 12.06
C PHE A 195 -11.24 14.88 13.16
N PRO A 196 -12.27 14.07 13.47
CA PRO A 196 -12.16 13.00 14.46
C PRO A 196 -11.07 11.99 14.07
N GLY A 197 -9.99 11.91 14.85
CA GLY A 197 -8.85 11.00 14.62
C GLY A 197 -7.55 11.67 14.18
N LYS A 198 -7.56 12.98 13.88
CA LYS A 198 -6.32 13.73 13.53
C LYS A 198 -5.27 13.70 14.64
N SER A 199 -5.69 13.71 15.91
CA SER A 199 -4.80 13.63 17.08
C SER A 199 -4.15 12.25 17.29
N SER A 200 -4.70 11.20 16.66
CA SER A 200 -4.15 9.84 16.71
C SER A 200 -3.11 9.57 15.62
N LEU A 201 -2.91 10.52 14.68
CA LEU A 201 -1.84 10.43 13.69
C LEU A 201 -0.47 10.74 14.33
N PRO A 202 0.65 10.27 13.74
CA PRO A 202 1.97 10.56 14.26
C PRO A 202 2.21 12.08 14.45
N PRO A 203 2.95 12.51 15.48
CA PRO A 203 3.16 13.93 15.73
C PRO A 203 3.82 14.61 14.53
N TYR A 204 3.41 15.84 14.26
CA TYR A 204 4.05 16.72 13.28
C TYR A 204 4.44 18.02 14.00
N ALA A 205 5.60 18.59 13.66
CA ALA A 205 6.05 19.83 14.28
C ALA A 205 5.07 20.96 13.94
N LYS A 206 4.43 21.54 14.97
CA LYS A 206 3.64 22.77 14.81
C LYS A 206 4.60 23.96 14.71
N GLU A 207 4.27 24.93 13.87
CA GLU A 207 4.96 26.23 13.91
C GLU A 207 4.61 26.89 15.25
N ASN A 208 5.63 27.11 16.08
CA ASN A 208 5.57 27.77 17.39
C ASN A 208 5.08 26.88 18.56
N SER A 209 6.04 26.17 19.16
CA SER A 209 6.13 26.00 20.62
C SER A 209 7.56 26.26 21.05
#